data_AF-A0A7F8QVV3-F1
#
_entry.id   AF-A0A7F8QVV3-F1
#
_cell.length_a   1.000
_cell.length_b   1.000
_cell.length_c   1.000
_cell.angle_alpha   90.00
_cell.angle_beta   90.00
_cell.angle_gamma   90.00
#
_symmetry.space_group_name_H-M   'P 1'
#
loop_
_entity.id
_entity.type
_entity.pdbx_description
1 polymer ?
#
loop_
_entity_poly.entity_id
_entity_poly.type
_entity_poly.pdbx_seq_one_letter_code
_entity_poly.pdbx_strand_id
1 'polypeptide(L)'
;MTEKDPETHLEEDVDELDSKLNYKPPPQKSLKELQEMDKDDESLIKYKKTLLGDGPVVADPTAPNVTVTRLTLVCESAPGPITMDLTGDLEALKKETFVLKEGVEYRVKIHFKVNRDIVSGLKYVQHTYRTGVKGKGPTLHTVPNSAPH
;
A
#
# COMPACT_ATOMS: atom_id res chain seq x y z
N MET A 1 -20.33 4.70 42.20
CA MET A 1 -20.39 4.27 40.79
C MET A 1 -19.91 5.45 39.98
N THR A 2 -18.73 5.36 39.39
CA THR A 2 -18.20 6.47 38.57
C THR A 2 -18.63 6.16 37.15
N GLU A 3 -19.69 6.84 36.71
CA GLU A 3 -20.12 6.88 35.32
C GLU A 3 -18.98 7.52 34.54
N LYS A 4 -18.32 6.73 33.70
CA LYS A 4 -17.27 7.22 32.79
C LYS A 4 -17.97 7.58 31.49
N ASP A 5 -18.10 8.88 31.23
CA ASP A 5 -18.61 9.43 30.00
C ASP A 5 -18.00 8.72 28.77
N PRO A 6 -18.80 8.44 27.72
CA PRO A 6 -18.25 7.96 26.46
C PRO A 6 -17.44 9.10 25.83
N GLU A 7 -16.11 9.04 25.98
CA GLU A 7 -15.17 9.85 25.21
C GLU A 7 -15.57 9.79 23.73
N THR A 8 -16.01 10.94 23.22
CA THR A 8 -16.24 11.20 21.80
C THR A 8 -15.00 10.78 21.03
N HIS A 9 -15.12 9.66 20.33
CA HIS A 9 -14.06 9.11 19.49
C HIS A 9 -13.93 10.02 18.29
N LEU A 10 -12.95 10.92 18.32
CA LEU A 10 -12.62 11.79 17.19
C LEU A 10 -12.30 10.87 16.01
N GLU A 11 -13.16 10.94 15.00
CA GLU A 11 -12.98 10.34 13.70
C GLU A 11 -11.81 11.06 13.05
N GLU A 12 -10.57 10.59 13.24
CA GLU A 12 -9.47 11.07 12.41
C GLU A 12 -9.62 10.39 11.04
N ASP A 13 -10.29 11.07 10.10
CA ASP A 13 -10.28 10.66 8.71
C ASP A 13 -8.85 10.76 8.16
N VAL A 14 -8.47 9.81 7.30
CA VAL A 14 -7.10 9.74 6.75
C VAL A 14 -6.70 11.06 6.05
N ASP A 15 -7.68 11.72 5.43
CA ASP A 15 -7.54 13.05 4.83
C ASP A 15 -7.23 14.15 5.85
N GLU A 16 -7.76 14.08 7.08
CA GLU A 16 -7.43 15.03 8.14
C GLU A 16 -6.00 14.83 8.65
N LEU A 17 -5.53 13.57 8.68
CA LEU A 17 -4.15 13.25 9.05
C LEU A 17 -3.14 13.81 8.02
N ASP A 18 -3.43 13.66 6.73
CA ASP A 18 -2.62 14.24 5.65
C ASP A 18 -2.65 15.78 5.66
N SER A 19 -3.82 16.36 5.93
CA SER A 19 -3.99 17.83 6.02
C SER A 19 -3.13 18.43 7.14
N LYS A 20 -2.91 17.68 8.23
CA LYS A 20 -2.07 18.10 9.36
C LYS A 20 -0.57 18.11 9.04
N LEU A 21 -0.14 17.31 8.06
CA LEU A 21 1.28 17.15 7.69
C LEU A 21 1.75 18.08 6.58
N ASN A 22 0.84 18.81 5.93
CA ASN A 22 1.12 19.81 4.87
C ASN A 22 2.06 19.30 3.76
N TYR A 23 2.06 17.97 3.51
CA TYR A 23 2.85 17.34 2.46
C TYR A 23 2.29 17.72 1.09
N LYS A 24 3.16 18.21 0.20
CA LYS A 24 2.78 18.54 -1.18
C LYS A 24 3.22 17.39 -2.09
N PRO A 25 2.29 16.67 -2.74
CA PRO A 25 2.66 15.61 -3.65
C PRO A 25 3.52 16.15 -4.80
N PRO A 26 4.53 15.39 -5.25
CA PRO A 26 5.39 15.80 -6.35
C PRO A 26 4.57 15.95 -7.65
N PRO A 27 5.03 16.79 -8.60
CA PRO A 27 4.41 16.88 -9.91
C PRO A 27 4.44 15.51 -10.60
N GLN A 28 3.32 15.14 -11.22
CA GLN A 28 3.25 13.91 -12.01
C GLN A 28 4.19 14.04 -13.21
N LYS A 29 5.13 13.10 -13.31
CA LYS A 29 6.04 12.97 -14.45
C LYS A 29 6.04 11.51 -14.89
N SER A 30 5.92 11.29 -16.19
CA SER A 30 6.04 9.95 -16.73
C SER A 30 7.48 9.45 -16.67
N LEU A 31 7.64 8.13 -16.69
CA LEU A 31 8.94 7.49 -16.69
C LEU A 31 9.79 7.91 -17.90
N LYS A 32 9.15 8.11 -19.05
CA LYS A 32 9.79 8.57 -20.29
C LYS A 32 10.27 10.02 -20.19
N GLU A 33 9.46 10.92 -19.65
CA GLU A 33 9.87 12.31 -19.42
C GLU A 33 11.05 12.39 -18.45
N LEU A 34 11.01 11.60 -17.38
CA LEU A 34 12.14 11.50 -16.46
C LEU A 34 13.40 11.02 -17.16
N GLN A 35 13.33 10.06 -18.09
CA GLN A 35 14.50 9.64 -18.86
C GLN A 35 14.99 10.73 -19.83
N GLU A 36 14.09 11.54 -20.38
CA GLU A 36 14.42 12.55 -21.40
C GLU A 36 15.03 13.84 -20.85
N MET A 37 14.59 14.29 -19.66
CA MET A 37 15.04 15.56 -19.09
C MET A 37 16.55 15.66 -18.82
N ASP A 38 17.24 14.53 -18.62
CA ASP A 38 18.67 14.52 -18.27
C ASP A 38 19.47 13.53 -19.14
N LYS A 39 19.15 13.47 -20.44
CA LYS A 39 19.88 12.62 -21.41
C LYS A 39 21.33 13.08 -21.62
N ASP A 40 21.63 14.34 -21.35
CA ASP A 40 22.96 14.91 -21.54
C ASP A 40 23.87 14.73 -20.31
N ASP A 41 23.34 14.21 -19.20
CA ASP A 41 24.10 13.98 -17.95
C ASP A 41 24.29 12.49 -17.69
N GLU A 42 25.51 11.99 -17.94
CA GLU A 42 25.88 10.59 -17.72
C GLU A 42 25.69 10.12 -16.27
N SER A 43 25.86 11.01 -15.29
CA SER A 43 25.71 10.68 -13.87
C SER A 43 24.24 10.45 -13.53
N LEU A 44 23.35 11.32 -14.02
CA LEU A 44 21.92 11.20 -13.84
C LEU A 44 21.34 10.02 -14.62
N ILE A 45 21.87 9.71 -15.80
CA ILE A 45 21.52 8.49 -16.54
C ILE A 45 21.84 7.25 -15.71
N LYS A 46 23.07 7.12 -15.18
CA LYS A 46 23.47 5.97 -14.34
C LYS A 46 22.62 5.87 -13.07
N TYR A 47 22.30 7.00 -12.44
CA TYR A 47 21.45 7.05 -11.26
C TYR A 47 20.03 6.56 -11.56
N LYS A 48 19.39 7.08 -12.61
CA LYS A 48 18.05 6.66 -13.06
C LYS A 48 18.02 5.20 -13.46
N LYS A 49 19.04 4.75 -14.18
CA LYS A 49 19.24 3.37 -14.59
C LYS A 49 19.31 2.42 -13.38
N THR A 50 19.95 2.85 -12.31
CA THR A 50 20.03 2.07 -11.05
C THR A 50 18.68 2.02 -10.32
N LEU A 51 17.89 3.11 -10.34
CA LEU A 51 16.59 3.17 -9.66
C LEU A 51 15.43 2.55 -10.45
N LEU A 52 15.44 2.69 -11.77
CA LEU A 52 14.36 2.28 -12.67
C LEU A 52 14.66 0.93 -13.34
N GLY A 53 15.92 0.50 -13.34
CA GLY A 53 16.40 -0.67 -14.05
C GLY A 53 16.66 -0.43 -15.55
N ASP A 54 17.39 -1.35 -16.17
CA ASP A 54 17.65 -1.43 -17.63
C ASP A 54 16.56 -2.16 -18.40
N GLY A 55 15.63 -2.82 -17.71
CA GLY A 55 14.69 -3.73 -18.33
C GLY A 55 13.70 -2.99 -19.22
N PRO A 56 13.31 -3.54 -20.39
CA PRO A 56 12.14 -3.04 -21.09
C PRO A 56 10.95 -3.13 -20.14
N VAL A 57 10.36 -1.98 -19.81
CA VAL A 57 9.09 -1.93 -19.09
C VAL A 57 8.04 -2.52 -20.02
N VAL A 58 7.73 -3.80 -19.82
CA VAL A 58 6.65 -4.47 -20.55
C VAL A 58 5.34 -3.95 -19.98
N ALA A 59 4.96 -2.77 -20.44
CA ALA A 59 3.73 -2.11 -20.06
C ALA A 59 2.57 -2.81 -20.76
N ASP A 60 1.72 -3.49 -19.99
CA ASP A 60 0.46 -4.00 -20.51
C ASP A 60 -0.55 -2.83 -20.64
N PRO A 61 -1.02 -2.51 -21.86
CA PRO A 61 -1.95 -1.39 -22.10
C PRO A 61 -3.36 -1.67 -21.56
N THR A 62 -3.68 -2.90 -21.18
CA THR A 62 -4.97 -3.29 -20.61
C THR A 62 -4.94 -3.33 -19.08
N ALA A 63 -3.78 -3.56 -18.46
CA ALA A 63 -3.66 -3.64 -17.01
C ALA A 63 -3.44 -2.26 -16.36
N PRO A 64 -3.97 -2.04 -15.13
CA PRO A 64 -3.75 -0.78 -14.39
C PRO A 64 -2.28 -0.56 -14.04
N ASN A 65 -1.93 0.66 -13.63
CA ASN A 65 -0.54 0.99 -13.28
C ASN A 65 -0.07 0.25 -12.01
N VAL A 66 -0.96 0.04 -11.05
CA VAL A 66 -0.72 -0.76 -9.85
C VAL A 66 -1.68 -1.92 -9.84
N THR A 67 -1.17 -3.13 -9.65
CA THR A 67 -1.98 -4.31 -9.40
C THR A 67 -1.52 -4.94 -8.10
N VAL A 68 -2.36 -4.87 -7.06
CA VAL A 68 -2.09 -5.59 -5.82
C VAL A 68 -2.45 -7.04 -6.04
N THR A 69 -1.47 -7.94 -5.90
CA THR A 69 -1.68 -9.35 -6.21
C THR A 69 -2.08 -10.14 -4.97
N ARG A 70 -1.46 -9.84 -3.83
CA ARG A 70 -1.62 -10.68 -2.64
C ARG A 70 -1.28 -9.92 -1.37
N LEU A 71 -2.03 -10.16 -0.31
CA LEU A 71 -1.71 -9.69 1.03
C LEU A 71 -1.36 -10.90 1.90
N THR A 72 -0.32 -10.81 2.71
CA THR A 72 0.08 -11.91 3.60
C THR A 72 0.37 -11.39 4.98
N LEU A 73 -0.33 -11.94 5.96
CA LEU A 73 -0.07 -11.73 7.38
C LEU A 73 1.00 -12.74 7.80
N VAL A 74 2.20 -12.21 8.04
CA VAL A 74 3.36 -12.96 8.53
C VAL A 74 3.36 -12.88 10.05
N CYS A 75 3.15 -14.03 10.70
CA CYS A 75 3.18 -14.15 12.15
C CYS A 75 4.14 -15.30 12.50
N GLU A 76 5.15 -15.03 13.32
CA GLU A 76 6.12 -16.06 13.75
C GLU A 76 5.49 -17.11 14.65
N SER A 77 4.41 -16.75 15.35
CA SER A 77 3.67 -17.64 16.24
C SER A 77 2.58 -18.45 15.52
N ALA A 78 2.31 -18.19 14.24
CA ALA A 78 1.31 -18.91 13.47
C ALA A 78 1.92 -20.16 12.83
N PRO A 79 1.16 -21.26 12.69
CA PRO A 79 1.64 -22.50 12.06
C PRO A 79 1.93 -22.34 10.56
N GLY A 80 1.45 -21.26 9.93
CA GLY A 80 1.72 -20.92 8.55
C GLY A 80 1.35 -19.47 8.21
N PRO A 81 1.80 -18.95 7.06
CA PRO A 81 1.44 -17.62 6.61
C PRO A 81 -0.04 -17.56 6.25
N ILE A 82 -0.73 -16.52 6.71
CA ILE A 82 -2.12 -16.26 6.35
C ILE A 82 -2.11 -15.39 5.09
N THR A 83 -2.50 -15.96 3.96
CA THR A 83 -2.38 -15.34 2.65
C THR A 83 -3.74 -15.10 2.01
N MET A 84 -3.94 -13.89 1.49
CA MET A 84 -5.14 -13.43 0.81
C MET A 84 -4.77 -13.11 -0.64
N ASP A 85 -5.30 -13.87 -1.60
CA ASP A 85 -5.14 -13.58 -3.02
C ASP A 85 -6.14 -12.50 -3.44
N LEU A 86 -5.64 -11.40 -3.98
CA LEU A 86 -6.44 -10.24 -4.41
C LEU A 86 -6.66 -10.22 -5.93
N THR A 87 -6.07 -11.16 -6.67
CA THR A 87 -6.27 -11.31 -8.12
C THR A 87 -7.41 -12.28 -8.47
N GLY A 88 -7.80 -13.12 -7.52
CA GLY A 88 -8.84 -14.14 -7.70
C GLY A 88 -10.25 -13.63 -7.38
N ASP A 89 -11.05 -14.50 -6.74
CA ASP A 89 -12.43 -14.19 -6.38
C ASP A 89 -12.51 -13.42 -5.04
N LEU A 90 -12.72 -12.11 -5.13
CA LEU A 90 -12.89 -11.24 -3.97
C LEU A 90 -14.12 -11.61 -3.14
N GLU A 91 -15.17 -12.17 -3.74
CA GLU A 91 -16.38 -12.57 -3.02
C GLU A 91 -16.14 -13.83 -2.17
N ALA A 92 -15.32 -14.76 -2.65
CA ALA A 92 -14.84 -15.88 -1.85
C ALA A 92 -13.98 -15.40 -0.68
N LEU A 93 -13.05 -14.46 -0.94
CA LEU A 93 -12.17 -13.90 0.10
C LEU A 93 -12.97 -13.19 1.21
N LYS A 94 -14.09 -12.54 0.87
CA LYS A 94 -14.98 -11.90 1.85
C LYS A 94 -15.69 -12.89 2.78
N LYS A 95 -15.91 -14.13 2.31
CA LYS A 95 -16.52 -15.22 3.10
C LYS A 95 -15.48 -16.03 3.86
N GLU A 96 -14.22 -15.95 3.45
CA GLU A 96 -13.13 -16.63 4.10
C GLU A 96 -12.89 -16.05 5.49
N THR A 97 -12.61 -16.92 6.46
CA THR A 97 -12.33 -16.52 7.84
C THR A 97 -10.88 -16.80 8.17
N PHE A 98 -10.18 -15.77 8.63
CA PHE A 98 -8.77 -15.85 8.98
C PHE A 98 -8.61 -15.89 10.50
N VAL A 99 -7.97 -16.94 11.00
CA VAL A 99 -7.74 -17.11 12.43
C VAL A 99 -6.40 -16.50 12.79
N LEU A 100 -6.41 -15.38 13.52
CA LEU A 100 -5.22 -14.78 14.11
C LEU A 100 -5.27 -14.98 15.63
N LYS A 101 -4.20 -15.57 16.18
CA LYS A 101 -4.07 -15.78 17.61
C LYS A 101 -3.97 -14.44 18.35
N GLU A 102 -4.65 -14.29 19.48
CA GLU A 102 -4.57 -13.08 20.29
C GLU A 102 -3.17 -12.89 20.90
N GLY A 103 -2.73 -11.64 21.03
CA GLY A 103 -1.47 -11.28 21.68
C GLY A 103 -0.20 -11.60 20.88
N VAL A 104 -0.34 -11.97 19.61
CA VAL A 104 0.81 -12.24 18.73
C VAL A 104 1.20 -11.01 17.93
N GLU A 105 2.50 -10.81 17.75
CA GLU A 105 3.02 -9.83 16.81
C GLU A 105 2.89 -10.37 15.38
N TYR A 106 2.44 -9.49 14.47
CA TYR A 106 2.32 -9.82 13.06
C TYR A 106 2.84 -8.68 12.19
N ARG A 107 3.23 -9.03 10.96
CA ARG A 107 3.63 -8.09 9.91
C ARG A 107 2.77 -8.30 8.69
N VAL A 108 2.32 -7.20 8.09
CA VAL A 108 1.59 -7.25 6.82
C VAL A 108 2.59 -7.15 5.67
N LYS A 109 2.58 -8.15 4.78
CA LYS A 109 3.35 -8.18 3.55
C LYS A 109 2.41 -7.98 2.38
N ILE A 110 2.58 -6.87 1.68
CA ILE A 110 1.77 -6.51 0.50
C ILE A 110 2.58 -6.85 -0.75
N HIS A 111 2.03 -7.71 -1.60
CA HIS A 111 2.56 -7.98 -2.93
C HIS A 111 1.77 -7.15 -3.94
N PHE A 112 2.49 -6.35 -4.71
CA PHE A 112 1.92 -5.55 -5.78
C PHE A 112 2.91 -5.51 -6.95
N LYS A 113 2.37 -5.24 -8.13
CA LYS A 113 3.14 -5.03 -9.35
C LYS A 113 2.88 -3.63 -9.86
N VAL A 114 3.93 -2.96 -10.30
CA VAL A 114 3.86 -1.66 -10.97
C VAL A 114 4.13 -1.88 -12.46
N ASN A 115 3.25 -1.37 -13.32
CA ASN A 115 3.21 -1.75 -14.74
C ASN A 115 3.83 -0.69 -15.68
N ARG A 116 3.44 0.60 -15.55
CA ARG A 116 3.77 1.63 -16.55
C ARG A 116 4.66 2.75 -16.01
N ASP A 117 4.22 3.36 -14.92
CA ASP A 117 4.81 4.58 -14.37
C ASP A 117 5.09 4.43 -12.87
N ILE A 118 6.00 5.26 -12.37
CA ILE A 118 6.37 5.30 -10.95
C ILE A 118 5.14 5.63 -10.11
N VAL A 119 4.95 4.88 -9.05
CA VAL A 119 3.85 5.07 -8.11
C VAL A 119 4.42 5.76 -6.88
N SER A 120 3.97 7.00 -6.65
CA SER A 120 4.34 7.79 -5.48
C SER A 120 3.25 7.80 -4.43
N GLY A 121 3.60 7.56 -3.17
CA GLY A 121 2.66 7.73 -2.04
C GLY A 121 1.54 6.70 -2.00
N LEU A 122 1.79 5.46 -2.41
CA LEU A 122 0.82 4.38 -2.26
C LEU A 122 0.55 4.15 -0.75
N LYS A 123 -0.72 4.08 -0.37
CA LYS A 123 -1.16 3.93 1.02
C LYS A 123 -2.07 2.72 1.14
N TYR A 124 -1.85 1.91 2.16
CA TYR A 124 -2.76 0.84 2.56
C TYR A 124 -3.56 1.30 3.77
N VAL A 125 -4.88 1.39 3.60
CA VAL A 125 -5.81 1.78 4.65
C VAL A 125 -6.62 0.56 5.06
N GLN A 126 -6.51 0.14 6.32
CA GLN A 126 -7.26 -0.97 6.86
C GLN A 126 -8.32 -0.46 7.84
N HIS A 127 -9.58 -0.81 7.56
CA HIS A 127 -10.68 -0.61 8.51
C HIS A 127 -11.05 -1.93 9.16
N THR A 128 -11.05 -1.95 10.48
CA THR A 128 -11.43 -3.14 11.27
C THR A 128 -12.82 -2.90 11.85
N TYR A 129 -13.72 -3.87 11.70
CA TYR A 129 -15.08 -3.82 12.23
C TYR A 129 -15.33 -4.98 13.17
N ARG A 130 -16.04 -4.73 14.29
CA ARG A 130 -16.48 -5.74 15.24
C ARG A 130 -17.98 -5.58 15.47
N THR A 131 -18.76 -6.61 15.14
CA THR A 131 -20.23 -6.61 15.31
C THR A 131 -20.90 -5.39 14.66
N GLY A 132 -20.47 -5.02 13.44
CA GLY A 132 -20.99 -3.86 12.71
C GLY A 132 -20.47 -2.50 13.20
N VAL A 133 -19.71 -2.45 14.29
CA VAL A 133 -19.10 -1.22 14.81
C VAL A 133 -17.66 -1.12 14.31
N LYS A 134 -17.30 0.01 13.70
CA LYS A 134 -15.93 0.31 13.30
C LYS A 134 -15.05 0.43 14.55
N GLY A 135 -13.91 -0.26 14.56
CA GLY A 135 -12.93 -0.22 15.66
C GLY A 135 -12.19 1.13 15.73
N LYS A 136 -11.15 1.19 16.58
CA LYS A 136 -10.27 2.38 16.71
C LYS A 136 -9.61 2.72 15.39
N GLY A 137 -10.08 3.78 14.72
CA GLY A 137 -9.47 4.41 13.54
C GLY A 137 -9.15 3.50 12.34
N PRO A 138 -8.85 4.06 11.16
CA PRO A 138 -8.12 3.32 10.14
C PRO A 138 -6.68 3.04 10.60
N THR A 139 -6.16 1.85 10.31
CA THR A 139 -4.72 1.63 10.32
C THR A 139 -4.15 2.04 8.97
N LEU A 140 -3.22 3.00 8.96
CA LEU A 140 -2.58 3.50 7.75
C LEU A 140 -1.14 2.99 7.65
N HIS A 141 -0.82 2.36 6.51
CA HIS A 141 0.55 1.99 6.16
C HIS A 141 0.97 2.69 4.86
N THR A 142 2.03 3.49 4.93
CA THR A 142 2.65 4.11 3.74
C THR A 142 3.57 3.11 3.06
N VAL A 143 3.35 2.87 1.77
CA VAL A 143 4.19 2.01 0.94
C VAL A 143 5.24 2.88 0.24
N PRO A 144 6.52 2.45 0.19
CA PRO A 144 7.57 3.20 -0.50
C PRO A 144 7.25 3.43 -1.98
N ASN A 145 7.76 4.54 -2.53
CA ASN A 145 7.66 4.81 -3.96
C ASN A 145 8.27 3.66 -4.75
N SER A 146 7.55 3.22 -5.78
CA SER A 146 7.88 1.99 -6.51
C SER A 146 7.90 2.26 -8.01
N ALA A 147 8.98 1.84 -8.66
CA ALA A 147 9.14 1.86 -10.11
C ALA A 147 8.54 0.59 -10.73
N PRO A 148 8.15 0.61 -12.02
CA PRO A 148 7.70 -0.57 -12.73
C PRO A 148 8.81 -1.62 -12.87
N HIS A 149 8.47 -2.86 -12.55
CA HIS A 149 9.34 -4.05 -12.61
C HIS A 149 8.54 -5.31 -12.94
#